data_AF-A0A4U0TPJ5-F1
#
_entry.id   AF-A0A4U0TPJ5-F1
#
_cell.length_a   1.000
_cell.length_b   1.000
_cell.length_c   1.000
_cell.angle_alpha   90.00
_cell.angle_beta   90.00
_cell.angle_gamma   90.00
#
_symmetry.space_group_name_H-M   'P 1'
#
loop_
_entity.id
_entity.type
_entity.pdbx_description
1 polymer ?
#
loop_
_entity_poly.entity_id
_entity_poly.type
_entity_poly.pdbx_seq_one_letter_code
_entity_poly.pdbx_strand_id
1 'polypeptide(L)'
;MPDSHLMSLTFTIPRAHIDRDFLYHPQQAEMFASRAGSWSDVNIDHFLGGQAMPVGDTIKLFVRWPVRERNLKLQDEEPPGPERLMHIFDQLEGGRCAIACRNKPLYLSSGTLHTVVTVRGGFMYACNLMTAEKGPAVLRSLRLSPAFVDRYGDSGRRGLIANLVDQVDVTLERSSCWLPMVTELVKSWLVIERIGRKSNKKSLAQHLLKVAKDTQWRQEYNKRSDLDVVRLDEIILAQLKRRVGPVSKS
;
A
#
# COMPACT_ATOMS: atom_id res chain seq x y z
N MET A 1 16.83 21.25 21.38
CA MET A 1 16.65 20.10 20.48
C MET A 1 16.99 20.55 19.07
N PRO A 2 17.80 19.83 18.27
CA PRO A 2 18.04 20.26 16.90
C PRO A 2 16.84 19.88 16.04
N ASP A 3 16.27 20.87 15.38
CA ASP A 3 15.13 20.76 14.46
C ASP A 3 15.39 19.71 13.36
N SER A 4 14.41 18.83 13.15
CA SER A 4 14.42 17.80 12.10
C SER A 4 14.23 18.44 10.73
N HIS A 5 15.27 19.03 10.17
CA HIS A 5 15.24 19.59 8.82
C HIS A 5 15.45 18.51 7.75
N LEU A 6 14.44 17.66 7.53
CA LEU A 6 14.34 16.92 6.28
C LEU A 6 13.72 17.86 5.24
N MET A 7 14.49 18.25 4.22
CA MET A 7 13.96 19.05 3.11
C MET A 7 13.60 18.08 1.98
N SER A 8 12.31 17.95 1.69
CA SER A 8 11.82 17.19 0.54
C SER A 8 11.72 18.11 -0.67
N LEU A 9 12.33 17.71 -1.78
CA LEU A 9 12.12 18.30 -3.09
C LEU A 9 11.47 17.23 -3.98
N THR A 10 10.20 17.42 -4.30
CA THR A 10 9.43 16.51 -5.15
C THR A 10 9.64 16.89 -6.62
N PHE A 11 10.11 15.94 -7.43
CA PHE A 11 10.21 16.09 -8.88
C PHE A 11 9.42 14.98 -9.57
N THR A 12 8.80 15.27 -10.71
CA THR A 12 8.15 14.22 -11.52
C THR A 12 9.17 13.68 -12.51
N ILE A 13 9.63 12.44 -12.33
CA ILE A 13 10.51 11.78 -13.32
C ILE A 13 9.66 11.27 -14.50
N PRO A 14 10.02 11.58 -15.76
CA PRO A 14 9.32 11.06 -16.94
C PRO A 14 9.40 9.53 -17.03
N ARG A 15 8.30 8.88 -17.46
CA ARG A 15 8.13 7.42 -17.57
C ARG A 15 9.20 6.66 -18.38
N ALA A 16 10.05 7.33 -19.16
CA ALA A 16 10.87 6.71 -20.19
C ALA A 16 12.11 5.93 -19.69
N HIS A 17 12.48 6.03 -18.41
CA HIS A 17 13.76 5.50 -17.88
C HIS A 17 13.63 4.38 -16.85
N ILE A 18 12.44 3.81 -16.65
CA ILE A 18 12.17 2.85 -15.57
C ILE A 18 11.52 1.59 -16.12
N ASP A 19 11.91 0.44 -15.55
CA ASP A 19 11.60 -0.91 -15.99
C ASP A 19 10.09 -1.19 -16.14
N ARG A 20 9.71 -1.92 -17.21
CA ARG A 20 8.31 -2.06 -17.68
C ARG A 20 7.43 -2.96 -16.80
N ASP A 21 8.06 -3.72 -15.91
CA ASP A 21 7.40 -4.69 -15.03
C ASP A 21 6.78 -4.06 -13.77
N PHE A 22 7.06 -2.77 -13.50
CA PHE A 22 6.48 -2.04 -12.38
C PHE A 22 5.23 -1.25 -12.78
N LEU A 23 4.13 -1.47 -12.05
CA LEU A 23 2.90 -0.69 -12.19
C LEU A 23 3.03 0.61 -11.39
N TYR A 24 3.67 1.60 -11.99
CA TYR A 24 3.82 2.90 -11.36
C TYR A 24 2.45 3.55 -11.13
N HIS A 25 2.13 3.82 -9.86
CA HIS A 25 1.25 4.93 -9.55
C HIS A 25 1.99 6.23 -9.94
N PRO A 26 1.39 7.18 -10.66
CA PRO A 26 2.07 8.40 -11.13
C PRO A 26 2.60 9.34 -10.02
N GLN A 27 2.58 8.93 -8.76
CA GLN A 27 3.26 9.63 -7.67
C GLN A 27 4.78 9.39 -7.75
N GLN A 28 5.41 10.30 -8.51
CA GLN A 28 6.59 11.08 -8.15
C GLN A 28 7.67 10.30 -7.39
N ALA A 29 8.75 9.96 -8.10
CA ALA A 29 10.01 9.69 -7.45
C ALA A 29 10.45 10.98 -6.73
N GLU A 30 10.63 10.90 -5.42
CA GLU A 30 10.99 12.04 -4.58
C GLU A 30 12.50 12.06 -4.36
N MET A 31 13.08 13.26 -4.24
CA MET A 31 14.47 13.42 -3.85
C MET A 31 14.52 14.04 -2.46
N PHE A 32 15.11 13.30 -1.53
CA PHE A 32 15.30 13.73 -0.16
C PHE A 32 16.72 14.25 0.03
N ALA A 33 16.83 15.49 0.49
CA ALA A 33 18.11 16.05 0.95
C ALA A 33 18.18 15.96 2.48
N SER A 34 19.31 15.48 3.00
CA SER A 34 19.45 15.21 4.43
C SER A 34 20.88 15.36 4.92
N ARG A 35 21.04 15.88 6.14
CA ARG A 35 22.34 15.99 6.82
C ARG A 35 22.65 14.70 7.57
N ALA A 36 23.93 14.44 7.82
CA ALA A 36 24.34 13.36 8.72
C ALA A 36 23.72 13.57 10.11
N GLY A 37 23.26 12.49 10.74
CA GLY A 37 22.54 12.52 12.01
C GLY A 37 21.05 12.83 11.90
N SER A 38 20.54 13.24 10.73
CA SER A 38 19.10 13.41 10.55
C SER A 38 18.39 12.07 10.60
N TRP A 39 17.15 12.04 11.06
CA TRP A 39 16.32 10.84 11.05
C TRP A 39 14.86 11.16 10.72
N SER A 40 14.14 10.16 10.23
CA SER A 40 12.69 10.19 10.09
C SER A 40 12.05 9.29 11.14
N ASP A 41 10.97 9.73 11.75
CA ASP A 41 10.24 8.89 12.70
C ASP A 41 9.61 7.65 12.04
N VAL A 42 9.14 6.70 12.86
CA VAL A 42 8.50 5.48 12.40
C VAL A 42 7.24 5.78 11.59
N ASN A 43 7.26 5.36 10.33
CA ASN A 43 6.19 5.62 9.39
C ASN A 43 5.98 4.46 8.41
N ILE A 44 4.93 4.59 7.60
CA ILE A 44 4.59 3.69 6.50
C ILE A 44 4.34 4.57 5.27
N ASP A 45 4.99 4.25 4.15
CA ASP A 45 4.87 4.98 2.88
C ASP A 45 3.52 4.70 2.20
N HIS A 46 2.42 5.27 2.70
CA HIS A 46 1.08 5.13 2.09
C HIS A 46 0.65 3.66 1.85
N PHE A 47 1.20 2.72 2.64
CA PHE A 47 1.14 1.27 2.45
C PHE A 47 1.72 0.72 1.14
N LEU A 48 2.32 1.56 0.32
CA LEU A 48 3.00 1.16 -0.90
C LEU A 48 4.34 0.49 -0.56
N GLY A 49 4.86 -0.29 -1.51
CA GLY A 49 6.26 -0.67 -1.46
C GLY A 49 7.11 0.55 -1.77
N GLY A 50 8.39 0.49 -1.44
CA GLY A 50 9.32 1.58 -1.68
C GLY A 50 10.61 1.09 -2.30
N GLN A 51 11.22 1.88 -3.16
CA GLN A 51 12.64 1.77 -3.47
C GLN A 51 13.34 3.01 -2.96
N ALA A 52 14.46 2.82 -2.27
CA ALA A 52 15.32 3.89 -1.77
C ALA A 52 16.73 3.73 -2.35
N MET A 53 17.19 4.77 -3.04
CA MET A 53 18.47 4.79 -3.76
C MET A 53 19.27 6.03 -3.35
N PRO A 54 20.20 5.90 -2.39
CA PRO A 54 21.12 6.97 -2.04
C PRO A 54 22.02 7.35 -3.22
N VAL A 55 22.36 8.64 -3.32
CA VAL A 55 23.16 9.22 -4.40
C VAL A 55 24.54 9.61 -3.89
N GLY A 56 25.58 9.39 -4.71
CA GLY A 56 26.96 9.72 -4.34
C GLY A 56 27.42 8.92 -3.12
N ASP A 57 28.00 9.61 -2.14
CA ASP A 57 28.50 9.00 -0.90
C ASP A 57 27.43 8.90 0.20
N THR A 58 26.17 9.21 -0.09
CA THR A 58 25.08 9.17 0.90
C THR A 58 24.91 7.76 1.48
N ILE A 59 24.80 7.66 2.81
CA ILE A 59 24.57 6.40 3.53
C ILE A 59 23.35 6.56 4.43
N LYS A 60 22.42 5.61 4.30
CA LYS A 60 21.18 5.55 5.08
C LYS A 60 21.12 4.23 5.86
N LEU A 61 20.76 4.31 7.13
CA LEU A 61 20.40 3.15 7.94
C LEU A 61 18.87 3.10 8.05
N PHE A 62 18.29 2.02 7.57
CA PHE A 62 16.88 1.71 7.75
C PHE A 62 16.74 0.75 8.92
N VAL A 63 15.90 1.11 9.89
CA VAL A 63 15.35 0.14 10.85
C VAL A 63 13.92 -0.13 10.42
N ARG A 64 13.61 -1.40 10.14
CA ARG A 64 12.33 -1.81 9.57
C ARG A 64 11.70 -2.94 10.35
N TRP A 65 10.38 -2.91 10.44
CA TRP A 65 9.58 -3.94 11.09
C TRP A 65 8.61 -4.56 10.09
N PRO A 66 8.45 -5.89 10.10
CA PRO A 66 7.55 -6.58 9.20
C PRO A 66 6.09 -6.16 9.44
N VAL A 67 5.28 -6.33 8.40
CA VAL A 67 3.83 -6.14 8.42
C VAL A 67 3.17 -7.22 9.29
N ARG A 68 3.09 -6.94 10.59
CA ARG A 68 2.41 -7.77 11.58
C ARG A 68 1.24 -7.00 12.16
N GLU A 69 0.18 -7.72 12.50
CA GLU A 69 -1.02 -7.13 13.10
C GLU A 69 -0.69 -6.32 14.35
N ARG A 70 0.16 -6.85 15.25
CA ARG A 70 0.61 -6.12 16.45
C ARG A 70 1.32 -4.81 16.10
N ASN A 71 2.29 -4.85 15.19
CA ASN A 71 3.07 -3.66 14.80
C ASN A 71 2.17 -2.58 14.17
N LEU A 72 1.21 -2.98 13.33
CA LEU A 72 0.26 -2.05 12.72
C LEU A 72 -0.73 -1.46 13.74
N LYS A 73 -1.18 -2.25 14.72
CA LYS A 73 -2.02 -1.75 15.81
C LYS A 73 -1.29 -0.69 16.66
N LEU A 74 -0.04 -0.96 17.04
CA LEU A 74 0.78 0.01 17.77
C LEU A 74 0.91 1.34 17.01
N GLN A 75 1.11 1.29 15.69
CA GLN A 75 1.17 2.49 14.84
C GLN A 75 -0.16 3.26 14.76
N ASP A 76 -1.29 2.57 14.90
CA ASP A 76 -2.63 3.16 14.86
C ASP A 76 -3.04 3.75 16.20
N GLU A 77 -2.67 3.08 17.29
CA GLU A 77 -2.94 3.51 18.67
C GLU A 77 -2.11 4.73 19.06
N GLU A 78 -0.88 4.85 18.52
CA GLU A 78 -0.05 6.02 18.75
C GLU A 78 -0.49 7.23 17.90
N PRO A 79 -0.77 8.39 18.55
CA PRO A 79 -1.07 9.63 17.84
C PRO A 79 0.01 9.99 16.81
N PRO A 80 -0.36 10.62 15.68
CA PRO A 80 0.61 11.21 14.77
C PRO A 80 1.36 12.32 15.48
N GLY A 81 2.69 12.24 15.48
CA GLY A 81 3.53 13.21 16.13
C GLY A 81 5.01 12.82 16.06
N PRO A 82 5.90 13.74 16.47
CA PRO A 82 7.29 13.41 16.70
C PRO A 82 7.42 12.43 17.88
N GLU A 83 8.51 11.68 17.91
CA GLU A 83 8.88 10.72 18.95
C GLU A 83 8.01 9.46 19.02
N ARG A 84 7.20 9.16 17.99
CA ARG A 84 6.39 7.94 17.97
C ARG A 84 7.25 6.69 18.14
N LEU A 85 8.40 6.63 17.45
CA LEU A 85 9.33 5.53 17.60
C LEU A 85 9.71 5.31 19.06
N MET A 86 9.93 6.36 19.84
CA MET A 86 10.33 6.24 21.25
C MET A 86 9.26 5.58 22.12
N HIS A 87 7.97 5.73 21.78
CA HIS A 87 6.86 5.16 22.55
C HIS A 87 6.64 3.67 22.27
N ILE A 88 6.86 3.22 21.03
CA ILE A 88 6.52 1.85 20.61
C ILE A 88 7.72 0.98 20.26
N PHE A 89 8.96 1.50 20.31
CA PHE A 89 10.16 0.78 19.85
C PHE A 89 10.32 -0.61 20.47
N ASP A 90 10.20 -0.69 21.80
CA ASP A 90 10.36 -1.92 22.58
C ASP A 90 9.19 -2.91 22.40
N GLN A 91 8.05 -2.42 21.91
CA GLN A 91 6.86 -3.21 21.64
C GLN A 91 6.82 -3.75 20.20
N LEU A 92 7.58 -3.16 19.27
CA LEU A 92 7.62 -3.57 17.87
C LEU A 92 8.39 -4.88 17.68
N GLU A 93 7.77 -5.83 16.97
CA GLU A 93 8.32 -7.18 16.81
C GLU A 93 9.12 -7.35 15.52
N GLY A 94 10.23 -8.09 15.62
CA GLY A 94 10.96 -8.60 14.46
C GLY A 94 11.72 -7.53 13.67
N GLY A 95 12.13 -6.45 14.34
CA GLY A 95 12.91 -5.37 13.76
C GLY A 95 14.20 -5.87 13.10
N ARG A 96 14.53 -5.30 11.94
CA ARG A 96 15.77 -5.57 11.21
C ARG A 96 16.40 -4.28 10.73
N CYS A 97 17.72 -4.25 10.71
CA CYS A 97 18.48 -3.12 10.17
C CYS A 97 18.95 -3.43 8.75
N ALA A 98 18.97 -2.40 7.89
CA ALA A 98 19.54 -2.47 6.56
C ALA A 98 20.27 -1.16 6.23
N ILE A 99 21.45 -1.26 5.64
CA ILE A 99 22.20 -0.11 5.13
C ILE A 99 21.89 0.02 3.64
N ALA A 100 21.47 1.23 3.23
CA ALA A 100 21.38 1.63 1.84
C ALA A 100 22.51 2.61 1.51
N CYS A 101 23.13 2.41 0.35
CA CYS A 101 24.11 3.31 -0.24
C CYS A 101 24.02 3.23 -1.78
N ARG A 102 24.81 4.02 -2.51
CA ARG A 102 24.78 4.06 -3.98
C ARG A 102 24.81 2.69 -4.66
N ASN A 103 25.63 1.76 -4.15
CA ASN A 103 25.80 0.43 -4.74
C ASN A 103 24.88 -0.63 -4.10
N LYS A 104 24.05 -0.22 -3.14
CA LYS A 104 23.15 -1.09 -2.39
C LYS A 104 21.82 -0.36 -2.17
N PRO A 105 21.00 -0.19 -3.23
CA PRO A 105 19.65 0.34 -3.06
C PRO A 105 18.83 -0.62 -2.19
N LEU A 106 17.84 -0.07 -1.49
CA LEU A 106 16.95 -0.84 -0.63
C LEU A 106 15.56 -0.88 -1.24
N TYR A 107 14.97 -2.07 -1.24
CA TYR A 107 13.55 -2.26 -1.51
C TYR A 107 12.81 -2.56 -0.20
N LEU A 108 11.75 -1.79 0.04
CA LEU A 108 10.81 -1.96 1.12
C LEU A 108 9.55 -2.64 0.58
N SER A 109 9.10 -3.67 1.28
CA SER A 109 7.82 -4.30 0.99
C SER A 109 6.68 -3.38 1.39
N SER A 110 5.56 -3.49 0.71
CA SER A 110 4.33 -2.79 1.03
C SER A 110 3.94 -2.91 2.50
N GLY A 111 3.58 -1.77 3.11
CA GLY A 111 3.14 -1.70 4.51
C GLY A 111 4.24 -1.85 5.56
N THR A 112 5.51 -1.94 5.15
CA THR A 112 6.65 -2.04 6.08
C THR A 112 6.75 -0.77 6.92
N LEU A 113 6.67 -0.94 8.24
CA LEU A 113 7.01 0.11 9.19
C LEU A 113 8.51 0.33 9.16
N HIS A 114 8.94 1.59 9.06
CA HIS A 114 10.36 1.88 9.04
C HIS A 114 10.69 3.28 9.57
N THR A 115 11.92 3.41 10.04
CA THR A 115 12.60 4.68 10.33
C THR A 115 13.90 4.71 9.56
N VAL A 116 14.33 5.90 9.16
CA VAL A 116 15.55 6.11 8.37
C VAL A 116 16.46 7.06 9.12
N VAL A 117 17.70 6.66 9.34
CA VAL A 117 18.76 7.50 9.89
C VAL A 117 19.79 7.78 8.80
N THR A 118 20.15 9.05 8.63
CA THR A 118 21.19 9.48 7.71
C THR A 118 22.54 9.35 8.39
N VAL A 119 23.31 8.32 8.03
CA VAL A 119 24.66 8.11 8.56
C VAL A 119 25.65 9.05 7.86
N ARG A 120 25.55 9.18 6.54
CA ARG A 120 26.29 10.17 5.76
C ARG A 120 25.31 11.00 4.93
N GLY A 121 25.40 12.32 5.09
CA GLY A 121 24.51 13.27 4.44
C GLY A 121 24.62 13.28 2.91
N GLY A 122 23.60 13.85 2.28
CA GLY A 122 23.49 13.95 0.83
C GLY A 122 22.05 13.72 0.36
N PHE A 123 21.92 13.13 -0.82
CA PHE A 123 20.65 12.97 -1.52
C PHE A 123 20.24 11.50 -1.59
N MET A 124 18.94 11.24 -1.54
CA MET A 124 18.35 9.93 -1.78
C MET A 124 17.15 10.08 -2.69
N TYR A 125 17.12 9.30 -3.77
CA TYR A 125 15.90 9.08 -4.51
C TYR A 125 15.07 8.05 -3.79
N ALA A 126 13.78 8.31 -3.59
CA ALA A 126 12.84 7.28 -3.23
C ALA A 126 11.65 7.27 -4.17
N CYS A 127 11.11 6.09 -4.44
CA CYS A 127 9.86 5.99 -5.15
C CYS A 127 8.95 4.97 -4.49
N ASN A 128 7.67 5.34 -4.45
CA ASN A 128 6.63 4.45 -3.99
C ASN A 128 6.17 3.59 -5.18
N LEU A 129 6.18 2.28 -4.97
CA LEU A 129 5.92 1.28 -5.99
C LEU A 129 4.74 0.41 -5.53
N MET A 130 3.79 0.23 -6.43
CA MET A 130 2.79 -0.83 -6.33
C MET A 130 3.08 -1.85 -7.43
N THR A 131 3.01 -3.13 -7.10
CA THR A 131 3.01 -4.20 -8.11
C THR A 131 1.78 -5.06 -7.91
N ALA A 132 1.32 -5.69 -8.98
CA ALA A 132 0.18 -6.60 -8.96
C ALA A 132 0.32 -7.68 -7.86
N GLU A 133 1.51 -8.26 -7.74
CA GLU A 133 1.84 -9.25 -6.71
C GLU A 133 1.74 -8.72 -5.27
N LYS A 134 1.95 -7.41 -5.06
CA LYS A 134 1.95 -6.77 -3.74
C LYS A 134 0.60 -6.19 -3.34
N GLY A 135 -0.34 -6.08 -4.28
CA GLY A 135 -1.71 -5.60 -4.02
C GLY A 135 -2.39 -6.26 -2.81
N PRO A 136 -2.40 -7.61 -2.67
CA PRO A 136 -2.97 -8.27 -1.50
C PRO A 136 -2.35 -7.83 -0.17
N ALA A 137 -1.04 -7.59 -0.13
CA ALA A 137 -0.33 -7.17 1.08
C ALA A 137 -0.69 -5.73 1.47
N VAL A 138 -0.83 -4.83 0.48
CA VAL A 138 -1.33 -3.46 0.72
C VAL A 138 -2.72 -3.49 1.31
N LEU A 139 -3.62 -4.23 0.67
CA LEU A 139 -5.01 -4.37 1.09
C LEU A 139 -5.09 -4.92 2.52
N ARG A 140 -4.36 -6.00 2.79
CA ARG A 140 -4.27 -6.56 4.14
C ARG A 140 -3.77 -5.53 5.15
N SER A 141 -2.77 -4.71 4.80
CA SER A 141 -2.24 -3.68 5.70
C SER A 141 -3.27 -2.59 6.00
N LEU A 142 -4.00 -2.13 4.99
CA LEU A 142 -5.12 -1.18 5.15
C LEU A 142 -6.22 -1.72 6.06
N ARG A 143 -6.54 -3.02 5.93
CA ARG A 143 -7.52 -3.68 6.80
C ARG A 143 -7.08 -3.70 8.26
N LEU A 144 -5.79 -3.91 8.49
CA LEU A 144 -5.19 -4.01 9.82
C LEU A 144 -4.93 -2.65 10.46
N SER A 145 -4.94 -1.56 9.68
CA SER A 145 -4.66 -0.21 10.14
C SER A 145 -5.78 0.77 9.72
N PRO A 146 -6.99 0.61 10.29
CA PRO A 146 -8.14 1.45 9.97
C PRO A 146 -7.94 2.94 10.31
N ALA A 147 -7.21 3.25 11.39
CA ALA A 147 -6.99 4.64 11.80
C ALA A 147 -6.10 5.39 10.80
N PHE A 148 -5.23 4.68 10.07
CA PHE A 148 -4.49 5.26 8.95
C PHE A 148 -5.43 5.79 7.87
N VAL A 149 -6.46 5.02 7.50
CA VAL A 149 -7.42 5.42 6.46
C VAL A 149 -8.19 6.68 6.88
N ASP A 150 -8.51 6.82 8.16
CA ASP A 150 -9.17 8.02 8.70
C ASP A 150 -8.31 9.28 8.63
N ARG A 151 -6.99 9.14 8.81
CA ARG A 151 -6.04 10.26 8.78
C ARG A 151 -5.98 10.99 7.44
N TYR A 152 -6.40 10.37 6.34
CA TYR A 152 -6.40 10.97 5.00
C TYR A 152 -7.60 11.89 4.72
N GLY A 153 -8.60 11.92 5.62
CA GLY A 153 -9.86 12.59 5.37
C GLY A 153 -10.58 12.07 4.12
N ASP A 154 -11.65 12.74 3.69
CA ASP A 154 -12.46 12.25 2.59
C ASP A 154 -11.76 12.26 1.22
N SER A 155 -10.91 13.26 0.95
CA SER A 155 -10.22 13.36 -0.34
C SER A 155 -9.14 12.29 -0.48
N GLY A 156 -8.31 12.10 0.54
CA GLY A 156 -7.26 11.08 0.51
C GLY A 156 -7.83 9.67 0.59
N ARG A 157 -8.96 9.44 1.29
CA ARG A 157 -9.70 8.18 1.20
C ARG A 157 -10.16 7.89 -0.23
N ARG A 158 -10.76 8.86 -0.93
CA ARG A 158 -11.17 8.69 -2.33
C ARG A 158 -9.98 8.41 -3.25
N GLY A 159 -8.86 9.11 -3.05
CA GLY A 159 -7.63 8.87 -3.82
C GLY A 159 -7.07 7.46 -3.59
N LEU A 160 -6.98 7.02 -2.34
CA LEU A 160 -6.56 5.65 -1.99
C LEU A 160 -7.48 4.62 -2.65
N ILE A 161 -8.79 4.85 -2.61
CA ILE A 161 -9.79 3.97 -3.23
C ILE A 161 -9.61 3.90 -4.74
N ALA A 162 -9.50 5.05 -5.42
CA ALA A 162 -9.28 5.10 -6.86
C ALA A 162 -8.00 4.34 -7.23
N ASN A 163 -6.92 4.54 -6.47
CA ASN A 163 -5.67 3.83 -6.67
C ASN A 163 -5.81 2.32 -6.51
N LEU A 164 -6.55 1.86 -5.51
CA LEU A 164 -6.80 0.42 -5.33
C LEU A 164 -7.61 -0.16 -6.48
N VAL A 165 -8.61 0.58 -7.00
CA VAL A 165 -9.43 0.17 -8.14
C VAL A 165 -8.57 0.06 -9.41
N ASP A 166 -7.80 1.10 -9.73
CA ASP A 166 -6.91 1.11 -10.89
C ASP A 166 -5.92 -0.07 -10.84
N GLN A 167 -5.41 -0.39 -9.64
CA GLN A 167 -4.48 -1.50 -9.47
C GLN A 167 -5.14 -2.87 -9.63
N VAL A 168 -6.41 -2.99 -9.26
CA VAL A 168 -7.18 -4.21 -9.48
C VAL A 168 -7.36 -4.44 -10.96
N ASP A 169 -7.75 -3.41 -11.71
CA ASP A 169 -7.90 -3.50 -13.18
C ASP A 169 -6.59 -3.95 -13.85
N VAL A 170 -5.47 -3.32 -13.50
CA VAL A 170 -4.20 -3.68 -14.12
C VAL A 170 -3.68 -5.05 -13.66
N THR A 171 -3.92 -5.45 -12.41
CA THR A 171 -3.55 -6.79 -11.94
C THR A 171 -4.38 -7.86 -12.62
N LEU A 172 -5.67 -7.61 -12.85
CA LEU A 172 -6.54 -8.52 -13.60
C LEU A 172 -6.13 -8.64 -15.08
N GLU A 173 -5.54 -7.59 -15.65
CA GLU A 173 -4.97 -7.62 -17.00
C GLU A 173 -3.67 -8.42 -17.09
N ARG A 174 -2.87 -8.45 -16.03
CA ARG A 174 -1.47 -8.92 -16.09
C ARG A 174 -1.15 -10.16 -15.27
N SER A 175 -2.01 -10.58 -14.34
CA SER A 175 -1.66 -11.61 -13.37
C SER A 175 -2.63 -12.80 -13.34
N SER A 176 -2.05 -14.00 -13.23
CA SER A 176 -2.77 -15.23 -12.94
C SER A 176 -3.22 -15.35 -11.47
N CYS A 177 -2.71 -14.51 -10.56
CA CYS A 177 -2.97 -14.58 -9.11
C CYS A 177 -4.09 -13.64 -8.61
N TRP A 178 -5.07 -13.35 -9.47
CA TRP A 178 -6.13 -12.37 -9.21
C TRP A 178 -7.08 -12.72 -8.05
N LEU A 179 -7.34 -14.00 -7.79
CA LEU A 179 -8.32 -14.45 -6.81
C LEU A 179 -7.97 -14.04 -5.34
N PRO A 180 -6.74 -14.29 -4.83
CA PRO A 180 -6.31 -13.76 -3.53
C PRO A 180 -6.42 -12.24 -3.41
N MET A 181 -6.11 -11.51 -4.49
CA MET A 181 -6.18 -10.04 -4.50
C MET A 181 -7.62 -9.54 -4.38
N VAL A 182 -8.54 -10.05 -5.22
CA VAL A 182 -9.97 -9.70 -5.15
C VAL A 182 -10.53 -10.02 -3.77
N THR A 183 -10.13 -11.15 -3.18
CA THR A 183 -10.55 -11.53 -1.83
C THR A 183 -10.10 -10.52 -0.77
N GLU A 184 -8.82 -10.14 -0.77
CA GLU A 184 -8.31 -9.14 0.19
C GLU A 184 -8.88 -7.75 -0.08
N LEU A 185 -9.18 -7.40 -1.33
CA LEU A 185 -9.80 -6.14 -1.70
C LEU A 185 -11.19 -6.02 -1.08
N VAL A 186 -12.03 -7.03 -1.27
CA VAL A 186 -13.38 -7.07 -0.69
C VAL A 186 -13.32 -6.95 0.83
N LYS A 187 -12.43 -7.71 1.48
CA LYS A 187 -12.28 -7.65 2.95
C LYS A 187 -11.82 -6.28 3.44
N SER A 188 -10.88 -5.66 2.74
CA SER A 188 -10.31 -4.36 3.11
C SER A 188 -11.30 -3.23 2.87
N TRP A 189 -12.05 -3.31 1.76
CA TRP A 189 -13.14 -2.40 1.48
C TRP A 189 -14.20 -2.42 2.58
N LEU A 190 -14.63 -3.60 3.03
CA LEU A 190 -15.63 -3.71 4.10
C LEU A 190 -15.20 -3.02 5.40
N VAL A 191 -13.88 -2.93 5.65
CA VAL A 191 -13.34 -2.18 6.79
C VAL A 191 -13.33 -0.68 6.50
N ILE A 192 -12.80 -0.25 5.34
CA ILE A 192 -12.81 1.16 4.90
C ILE A 192 -14.24 1.74 4.88
N GLU A 193 -15.21 0.95 4.43
CA GLU A 193 -16.62 1.34 4.31
C GLU A 193 -17.32 1.42 5.67
N ARG A 194 -16.90 0.61 6.66
CA ARG A 194 -17.39 0.73 8.04
C ARG A 194 -16.94 2.04 8.69
N ILE A 195 -15.77 2.52 8.27
CA ILE A 195 -15.13 3.72 8.78
C ILE A 195 -15.66 4.99 8.06
N GLY A 196 -15.90 4.91 6.76
CA GLY A 196 -16.47 6.00 5.96
C GLY A 196 -18.00 6.07 6.06
N ARG A 197 -18.55 7.13 6.65
CA ARG A 197 -20.01 7.39 6.60
C ARG A 197 -20.47 7.54 5.14
N LYS A 198 -21.36 6.64 4.70
CA LYS A 198 -22.14 6.70 3.44
C LYS A 198 -21.31 6.89 2.15
N SER A 199 -20.26 6.11 1.91
CA SER A 199 -19.79 5.93 0.53
C SER A 199 -20.86 5.13 -0.27
N ASN A 200 -20.99 5.42 -1.57
CA ASN A 200 -22.02 4.89 -2.45
C ASN A 200 -21.83 3.38 -2.67
N LYS A 201 -22.32 2.56 -1.73
CA LYS A 201 -22.20 1.08 -1.70
C LYS A 201 -22.54 0.41 -3.02
N LYS A 202 -23.45 1.01 -3.81
CA LYS A 202 -23.85 0.50 -5.11
C LYS A 202 -22.71 0.55 -6.13
N SER A 203 -21.93 1.63 -6.20
CA SER A 203 -20.99 1.81 -7.31
C SER A 203 -19.80 0.84 -7.27
N LEU A 204 -19.22 0.57 -6.09
CA LEU A 204 -18.13 -0.40 -6.02
C LEU A 204 -18.64 -1.84 -6.06
N ALA A 205 -19.73 -2.19 -5.39
CA ALA A 205 -20.28 -3.54 -5.53
C ALA A 205 -20.64 -3.82 -6.99
N GLN A 206 -21.22 -2.85 -7.71
CA GLN A 206 -21.47 -2.96 -9.16
C GLN A 206 -20.17 -3.00 -9.96
N HIS A 207 -19.15 -2.22 -9.60
CA HIS A 207 -17.86 -2.24 -10.28
C HIS A 207 -17.11 -3.55 -10.06
N LEU A 208 -17.01 -4.05 -8.83
CA LEU A 208 -16.42 -5.37 -8.53
C LEU A 208 -17.21 -6.51 -9.14
N LEU A 209 -18.55 -6.42 -9.19
CA LEU A 209 -19.39 -7.41 -9.87
C LEU A 209 -19.20 -7.33 -11.39
N LYS A 210 -19.08 -6.13 -11.95
CA LYS A 210 -18.76 -5.92 -13.36
C LYS A 210 -17.38 -6.48 -13.68
N VAL A 211 -16.37 -6.14 -12.88
CA VAL A 211 -15.01 -6.62 -13.00
C VAL A 211 -14.94 -8.13 -12.84
N ALA A 212 -15.67 -8.72 -11.87
CA ALA A 212 -15.78 -10.17 -11.71
C ALA A 212 -16.43 -10.82 -12.93
N LYS A 213 -17.50 -10.24 -13.49
CA LYS A 213 -18.15 -10.71 -14.72
C LYS A 213 -17.27 -10.55 -15.96
N ASP A 214 -16.56 -9.43 -16.11
CA ASP A 214 -15.64 -9.16 -17.21
C ASP A 214 -14.41 -10.10 -17.10
N THR A 215 -13.98 -10.42 -15.88
CA THR A 215 -12.91 -11.39 -15.60
C THR A 215 -13.37 -12.81 -15.84
N GLN A 216 -14.59 -13.17 -15.43
CA GLN A 216 -15.24 -14.44 -15.74
C GLN A 216 -15.40 -14.60 -17.26
N TRP A 217 -15.81 -13.56 -17.96
CA TRP A 217 -15.91 -13.54 -19.42
C TRP A 217 -14.53 -13.71 -20.07
N ARG A 218 -13.50 -12.99 -19.63
CA ARG A 218 -12.11 -13.17 -20.09
C ARG A 218 -11.58 -14.56 -19.80
N GLN A 219 -12.00 -15.16 -18.69
CA GLN A 219 -11.63 -16.53 -18.33
C GLN A 219 -12.42 -17.58 -19.07
N GLU A 220 -13.69 -17.39 -19.39
CA GLU A 220 -14.46 -18.26 -20.30
C GLU A 220 -13.92 -18.17 -21.73
N TYR A 221 -13.51 -16.97 -22.16
CA TYR A 221 -12.80 -16.74 -23.42
C TYR A 221 -11.44 -17.45 -23.45
N ASN A 222 -10.70 -17.45 -22.33
CA ASN A 222 -9.41 -18.14 -22.19
C ASN A 222 -9.56 -19.64 -21.81
N LYS A 223 -10.72 -20.09 -21.29
CA LYS A 223 -11.03 -21.48 -20.87
C LYS A 223 -11.48 -22.35 -22.05
N ARG A 224 -10.69 -22.27 -23.12
CA ARG A 224 -10.20 -23.50 -23.78
C ARG A 224 -9.15 -24.26 -22.93
N SER A 225 -8.88 -23.85 -21.69
CA SER A 225 -8.21 -24.66 -20.66
C SER A 225 -8.63 -24.31 -19.22
N ASP A 226 -9.55 -25.12 -18.69
CA ASP A 226 -9.80 -25.58 -17.30
C ASP A 226 -9.78 -24.67 -16.03
N LEU A 227 -10.95 -24.70 -15.35
CA LEU A 227 -11.27 -24.71 -13.89
C LEU A 227 -11.14 -23.48 -12.95
N ASP A 228 -12.06 -23.44 -11.96
CA ASP A 228 -12.17 -22.61 -10.73
C ASP A 228 -12.97 -21.27 -10.64
N VAL A 229 -13.90 -20.96 -11.57
CA VAL A 229 -14.64 -19.66 -11.52
C VAL A 229 -15.94 -19.67 -10.72
N VAL A 230 -16.61 -20.83 -10.60
CA VAL A 230 -17.97 -20.94 -10.05
C VAL A 230 -18.08 -20.49 -8.57
N ARG A 231 -16.97 -20.37 -7.84
CA ARG A 231 -16.98 -20.01 -6.41
C ARG A 231 -16.90 -18.51 -6.10
N LEU A 232 -16.45 -17.66 -7.03
CA LEU A 232 -16.20 -16.25 -6.70
C LEU A 232 -17.50 -15.45 -6.56
N ASP A 233 -18.42 -15.62 -7.51
CA ASP A 233 -19.74 -15.00 -7.47
C ASP A 233 -20.50 -15.43 -6.21
N GLU A 234 -20.42 -16.71 -5.84
CA GLU A 234 -21.02 -17.23 -4.63
C GLU A 234 -20.40 -16.65 -3.36
N ILE A 235 -19.07 -16.48 -3.30
CA ILE A 235 -18.37 -15.87 -2.16
C ILE A 235 -18.71 -14.38 -2.04
N ILE A 236 -18.66 -13.63 -3.15
CA ILE A 236 -19.00 -12.21 -3.19
C ILE A 236 -20.48 -12.01 -2.82
N LEU A 237 -21.39 -12.78 -3.43
CA LEU A 237 -22.82 -12.71 -3.13
C LEU A 237 -23.15 -13.20 -1.72
N ALA A 238 -22.49 -14.23 -1.19
CA ALA A 238 -22.70 -14.70 0.19
C ALA A 238 -22.20 -13.68 1.21
N GLN A 239 -21.05 -13.03 0.98
CA GLN A 239 -20.54 -11.97 1.84
C GLN A 239 -21.44 -10.72 1.81
N LEU A 240 -21.94 -10.35 0.63
CA LEU A 240 -22.90 -9.26 0.47
C LEU A 240 -24.26 -9.57 1.13
N LYS A 241 -24.83 -10.77 0.90
CA LYS A 241 -26.10 -11.22 1.48
C LYS A 241 -26.08 -11.29 3.01
N ARG A 242 -24.96 -11.70 3.61
CA ARG A 242 -24.81 -11.79 5.08
C ARG A 242 -24.81 -10.43 5.80
N ARG A 243 -24.55 -9.31 5.11
CA ARG A 243 -24.34 -8.00 5.76
C ARG A 243 -25.20 -6.84 5.26
N VAL A 244 -25.73 -6.92 4.04
CA VAL A 244 -26.56 -5.84 3.44
C VAL A 244 -28.06 -6.14 3.59
N GLY A 245 -28.44 -7.34 4.03
CA GLY A 245 -29.81 -7.83 3.88
C GLY A 245 -30.14 -8.15 2.42
N PRO A 246 -31.28 -8.80 2.13
CA PRO A 246 -31.65 -9.12 0.75
C PRO A 246 -31.74 -7.84 -0.07
N VAL A 247 -30.93 -7.76 -1.14
CA VAL A 247 -31.06 -6.71 -2.16
C VAL A 247 -32.41 -6.95 -2.83
N SER A 248 -33.40 -6.12 -2.51
CA SER A 248 -34.68 -6.16 -3.19
C SER A 248 -34.43 -5.90 -4.68
N LYS A 249 -34.95 -6.81 -5.51
CA LYS A 249 -35.00 -6.60 -6.95
C LYS A 249 -35.96 -5.43 -7.19
N SER A 250 -35.43 -4.29 -7.60
CA SER A 250 -36.19 -3.22 -8.26
C SER A 250 -36.20 -3.50 -9.75
#